data_AF-A0A2K2G0I9-F1
#
_entry.id   AF-A0A2K2G0I9-F1
#
_cell.length_a   1.000
_cell.length_b   1.000
_cell.length_c   1.000
_cell.angle_alpha   90.00
_cell.angle_beta   90.00
_cell.angle_gamma   90.00
#
_symmetry.space_group_name_H-M   'P 1'
#
loop_
_entity.id
_entity.type
_entity.pdbx_description
1 polymer ?
#
loop_
_entity_poly.entity_id
_entity_poly.type
_entity_poly.pdbx_seq_one_letter_code
_entity_poly.pdbx_strand_id
1 'polypeptide(L)'
;MTAFVRQESFYSFLKGYLRMQSRVAVLLLFMTCLAGCATISRPETLGERASGFGYIPLDPLPIDQAKGADSCVNAETMAAATGTSNTTLGNDDVLAKLPDQTIRFAVASFDQTKGSLTFGPATLTAKGNQYRAVLDYIQADAVPVQFWIKRLTQADDAASARPIIQATVTADGRAVYGYDVVTSIAQSVDGDLRATHPGEGADTLTKLKAEALREEAMLRTEAGYQQVTIPVYVGVGLRLSADIVALKSGISISGLSAIGVEAEANRLNGTLTVQSLGVSGKAIATALPLPNKLDQTTIESAILAIGTMRATLYASSGQDAGVNRQPRIVGLYSPVGSDPLLINAIYSELSKQRPRWYTPCIR
;
A
#
# COMPACT_ATOMS: atom_id res chain seq x y z
N MET A 1 79.86 -29.87 32.90
CA MET A 1 78.57 -29.79 33.63
C MET A 1 77.98 -28.38 33.47
N THR A 2 77.45 -28.00 32.29
CA THR A 2 76.78 -26.69 32.10
C THR A 2 75.88 -26.64 30.85
N ALA A 3 75.53 -27.78 30.24
CA ALA A 3 74.76 -27.80 28.99
C ALA A 3 73.31 -28.33 29.11
N PHE A 4 72.92 -28.89 30.26
CA PHE A 4 71.67 -29.66 30.36
C PHE A 4 70.46 -28.91 30.94
N VAL A 5 70.60 -27.64 31.35
CA VAL A 5 69.52 -26.89 32.05
C VAL A 5 68.69 -26.01 31.10
N ARG A 6 69.04 -25.88 29.81
CA ARG A 6 68.32 -24.98 28.87
C ARG A 6 67.14 -25.60 28.12
N GLN A 7 66.91 -26.91 28.20
CA GLN A 7 65.96 -27.58 27.31
C GLN A 7 64.52 -27.60 27.82
N GLU A 8 64.29 -27.56 29.14
CA GLU A 8 62.92 -27.57 29.70
C GLU A 8 62.19 -26.21 29.59
N SER A 9 62.93 -25.10 29.60
CA SER A 9 62.35 -23.76 29.51
C SER A 9 61.78 -23.46 28.11
N PHE A 10 62.33 -24.09 27.07
CA PHE A 10 61.86 -23.87 25.69
C PHE A 10 60.51 -24.56 25.42
N TYR A 11 60.28 -25.72 26.03
CA TYR A 11 59.05 -26.50 25.83
C TYR A 11 57.83 -25.88 26.50
N SER A 12 57.99 -25.25 27.66
CA SER A 12 56.90 -24.56 28.36
C SER A 12 56.44 -23.31 27.60
N PHE A 13 57.38 -22.59 26.99
CA PHE A 13 57.11 -21.40 26.19
C PHE A 13 56.35 -21.73 24.90
N LEU A 14 56.73 -22.80 24.20
CA LEU A 14 56.07 -23.25 22.97
C LEU A 14 54.61 -23.71 23.22
N LYS A 15 54.37 -24.39 24.36
CA LYS A 15 53.04 -24.88 24.75
C LYS A 15 52.08 -23.74 25.11
N GLY A 16 52.60 -22.64 25.67
CA GLY A 16 51.84 -21.41 25.91
C GLY A 16 51.43 -20.71 24.61
N TYR A 17 52.36 -20.61 23.65
CA TYR A 17 52.13 -19.96 22.36
C TYR A 17 51.07 -20.70 21.52
N LEU A 18 51.11 -22.03 21.48
CA LEU A 18 50.10 -22.86 20.80
C LEU A 18 48.70 -22.76 21.42
N ARG A 19 48.60 -22.67 22.76
CA ARG A 19 47.30 -22.45 23.44
C ARG A 19 46.71 -21.08 23.16
N MET A 20 47.55 -20.05 23.02
CA MET A 20 47.12 -18.69 22.70
C MET A 20 46.63 -18.58 21.25
N GLN A 21 47.36 -19.20 20.30
CA GLN A 21 46.98 -19.26 18.88
C GLN A 21 45.62 -19.97 18.67
N SER A 22 45.38 -21.08 19.38
CA SER A 22 44.10 -21.82 19.28
C SER A 22 42.90 -21.02 19.80
N ARG A 23 43.06 -20.26 20.90
CA ARG A 23 41.98 -19.42 21.43
C ARG A 23 41.66 -18.24 20.52
N VAL A 24 42.66 -17.62 19.91
CA VAL A 24 42.48 -16.52 18.96
C VAL A 24 41.79 -17.00 17.68
N ALA A 25 42.16 -18.18 17.16
CA ALA A 25 41.53 -18.76 15.98
C ALA A 25 40.04 -19.10 16.21
N VAL A 26 39.69 -19.65 17.38
CA VAL A 26 38.28 -19.93 17.74
C VAL A 26 37.46 -18.64 17.86
N LEU A 27 38.04 -17.57 18.42
CA LEU A 27 37.37 -16.28 18.56
C LEU A 27 37.16 -15.58 17.21
N LEU A 28 38.13 -15.68 16.30
CA LEU A 28 38.02 -15.19 14.92
C LEU A 28 36.97 -15.96 14.11
N LEU A 29 36.92 -17.29 14.26
CA LEU A 29 35.91 -18.12 13.60
C LEU A 29 34.48 -17.79 14.09
N PHE A 30 34.31 -17.54 15.39
CA PHE A 30 33.02 -17.16 15.97
C PHE A 30 32.55 -15.78 15.51
N MET A 31 33.49 -14.82 15.35
CA MET A 31 33.21 -13.51 14.76
C MET A 31 32.75 -13.59 13.30
N THR A 32 33.32 -14.50 12.50
CA THR A 32 32.89 -14.68 11.10
C THR A 32 31.50 -15.29 10.95
N CYS A 33 31.05 -16.13 11.89
CA CYS A 33 29.71 -16.71 11.85
C CYS A 33 28.60 -15.71 12.25
N LEU A 34 28.93 -14.66 13.02
CA LEU A 34 27.95 -13.65 13.46
C LEU A 34 27.66 -12.57 12.40
N ALA A 35 28.48 -12.47 11.35
CA ALA A 35 28.27 -11.50 10.27
C ALA A 35 27.31 -12.00 9.15
N GLY A 36 26.90 -13.27 9.17
CA GLY A 36 26.20 -13.91 8.05
C GLY A 36 24.69 -13.64 7.92
N CYS A 37 24.02 -13.11 8.95
CA CYS A 37 22.54 -13.04 8.97
C CYS A 37 21.94 -11.66 8.66
N ALA A 38 22.75 -10.63 8.37
CA ALA A 38 22.25 -9.26 8.23
C ALA A 38 21.77 -8.88 6.81
N THR A 39 21.92 -9.73 5.80
CA THR A 39 21.80 -9.31 4.39
C THR A 39 20.77 -10.07 3.55
N ILE A 40 19.85 -10.82 4.17
CA ILE A 40 18.71 -11.35 3.41
C ILE A 40 17.70 -10.21 3.21
N SER A 41 17.96 -9.36 2.21
CA SER A 41 16.94 -8.44 1.72
C SER A 41 15.86 -9.25 1.00
N ARG A 42 14.59 -8.90 1.22
CA ARG A 42 13.48 -9.49 0.47
C ARG A 42 13.72 -9.23 -1.02
N PRO A 43 13.55 -10.22 -1.91
CA PRO A 43 13.59 -9.97 -3.34
C PRO A 43 12.50 -8.96 -3.69
N GLU A 44 12.90 -7.76 -4.10
CA GLU A 44 12.00 -6.76 -4.65
C GLU A 44 11.44 -7.26 -5.97
N THR A 45 10.14 -7.07 -6.17
CA THR A 45 9.51 -7.28 -7.48
C THR A 45 10.11 -6.31 -8.50
N LEU A 46 10.04 -6.67 -9.79
CA LEU A 46 10.50 -5.78 -10.87
C LEU A 46 9.81 -4.41 -10.82
N GLY A 47 8.54 -4.37 -10.38
CA GLY A 47 7.80 -3.14 -10.14
C GLY A 47 8.42 -2.31 -9.01
N GLU A 48 8.63 -2.90 -7.83
CA GLU A 48 9.25 -2.23 -6.67
C GLU A 48 10.65 -1.67 -7.01
N ARG A 49 11.45 -2.43 -7.76
CA ARG A 49 12.79 -1.99 -8.19
C ARG A 49 12.74 -0.85 -9.22
N ALA A 50 11.77 -0.89 -10.13
CA ALA A 50 11.63 0.10 -11.20
C ALA A 50 10.98 1.41 -10.74
N SER A 51 10.08 1.36 -9.77
CA SER A 51 9.36 2.54 -9.28
C SER A 51 9.92 3.10 -7.98
N GLY A 52 10.69 2.31 -7.21
CA GLY A 52 11.21 2.70 -5.89
C GLY A 52 10.15 2.77 -4.78
N PHE A 53 8.88 2.49 -5.08
CA PHE A 53 7.76 2.69 -4.15
C PHE A 53 6.73 1.56 -4.23
N GLY A 54 6.10 1.30 -3.09
CA GLY A 54 5.25 0.13 -2.86
C GLY A 54 3.76 0.44 -2.82
N TYR A 55 3.01 -0.58 -2.42
CA TYR A 55 1.59 -0.47 -2.12
C TYR A 55 1.34 0.52 -0.97
N ILE A 56 0.39 1.44 -1.16
CA ILE A 56 -0.03 2.41 -0.16
C ILE A 56 -1.48 2.11 0.21
N PRO A 57 -1.75 1.63 1.43
CA PRO A 57 -3.10 1.41 1.92
C PRO A 57 -3.80 2.77 2.06
N LEU A 58 -5.03 2.86 1.55
CA LEU A 58 -5.87 4.06 1.68
C LEU A 58 -7.11 3.73 2.50
N ASP A 59 -7.65 4.72 3.21
CA ASP A 59 -8.96 4.57 3.80
C ASP A 59 -10.02 4.35 2.70
N PRO A 60 -11.02 3.46 2.91
CA PRO A 60 -11.92 3.07 1.85
C PRO A 60 -12.73 4.21 1.24
N LEU A 61 -12.40 4.61 0.02
CA LEU A 61 -13.15 5.62 -0.72
C LEU A 61 -14.24 4.97 -1.61
N PRO A 62 -15.39 5.65 -1.81
CA PRO A 62 -16.39 5.21 -2.76
C PRO A 62 -15.82 5.23 -4.19
N ILE A 63 -16.25 4.27 -4.99
CA ILE A 63 -15.94 4.16 -6.42
C ILE A 63 -17.21 4.42 -7.23
N ASP A 64 -17.07 4.99 -8.44
CA ASP A 64 -18.20 5.05 -9.37
C ASP A 64 -18.32 3.71 -10.09
N GLN A 65 -19.32 2.93 -9.69
CA GLN A 65 -19.68 1.69 -10.37
C GLN A 65 -20.65 2.04 -11.49
N ALA A 66 -20.14 2.18 -12.70
CA ALA A 66 -20.97 2.61 -13.80
C ALA A 66 -22.06 1.54 -14.08
N LYS A 67 -23.33 1.96 -14.07
CA LYS A 67 -24.47 1.08 -14.33
C LYS A 67 -24.37 0.51 -15.75
N GLY A 68 -24.39 -0.81 -15.88
CA GLY A 68 -24.24 -1.48 -17.18
C GLY A 68 -22.82 -1.43 -17.76
N ALA A 69 -21.82 -1.01 -16.98
CA ALA A 69 -20.42 -0.94 -17.38
C ALA A 69 -19.68 -2.27 -17.20
N ASP A 70 -20.39 -3.38 -17.36
CA ASP A 70 -19.75 -4.66 -17.63
C ASP A 70 -19.02 -4.50 -18.97
N SER A 71 -17.74 -4.85 -19.00
CA SER A 71 -16.90 -4.77 -20.22
C SER A 71 -17.38 -5.71 -21.36
N CYS A 72 -18.51 -6.39 -21.15
CA CYS A 72 -18.97 -7.60 -21.83
C CYS A 72 -20.39 -7.47 -22.34
N VAL A 73 -21.07 -6.34 -22.10
CA VAL A 73 -22.38 -6.12 -22.72
C VAL A 73 -22.12 -5.80 -24.19
N ASN A 74 -22.30 -6.80 -25.05
CA ASN A 74 -22.36 -6.59 -26.49
C ASN A 74 -23.43 -5.52 -26.77
N ALA A 75 -23.22 -4.68 -27.77
CA ALA A 75 -24.22 -3.67 -28.17
C ALA A 75 -25.62 -4.28 -28.44
N GLU A 76 -25.68 -5.57 -28.79
CA GLU A 76 -26.92 -6.34 -29.00
C GLU A 76 -27.69 -6.64 -27.70
N THR A 77 -27.04 -6.85 -26.56
CA THR A 77 -27.72 -7.06 -25.26
C THR A 77 -28.16 -5.75 -24.60
N MET A 78 -27.55 -4.62 -24.96
CA MET A 78 -28.02 -3.28 -24.56
C MET A 78 -29.39 -2.94 -25.14
N ALA A 79 -29.72 -3.45 -26.34
CA ALA A 79 -31.04 -3.30 -26.94
C ALA A 79 -32.13 -4.12 -26.21
N ALA A 80 -31.75 -5.19 -25.51
CA ALA A 80 -32.67 -5.96 -24.65
C ALA A 80 -32.79 -5.36 -23.22
N ALA A 81 -31.80 -4.58 -22.77
CA ALA A 81 -31.76 -3.95 -21.45
C ALA A 81 -32.58 -2.65 -21.34
N THR A 82 -33.14 -2.14 -22.44
CA THR A 82 -34.12 -1.03 -22.41
C THR A 82 -35.46 -1.42 -21.78
N GLY A 83 -35.69 -2.71 -21.54
CA GLY A 83 -36.72 -3.19 -20.63
C GLY A 83 -36.25 -3.18 -19.18
N THR A 84 -36.26 -2.01 -18.53
CA THR A 84 -36.47 -1.77 -17.08
C THR A 84 -35.95 -2.80 -16.05
N SER A 85 -34.85 -3.51 -16.31
CA SER A 85 -34.22 -4.35 -15.31
C SER A 85 -33.21 -3.50 -14.56
N ASN A 86 -33.63 -3.02 -13.40
CA ASN A 86 -32.77 -2.42 -12.39
C ASN A 86 -31.91 -3.56 -11.78
N THR A 87 -31.02 -4.17 -12.58
CA THR A 87 -30.19 -5.29 -12.16
C THR A 87 -29.10 -4.73 -11.24
N THR A 88 -29.49 -4.57 -9.98
CA THR A 88 -28.56 -4.37 -8.88
C THR A 88 -27.65 -5.60 -8.91
N LEU A 89 -26.35 -5.40 -9.13
CA LEU A 89 -25.36 -6.47 -9.08
C LEU A 89 -25.62 -7.28 -7.81
N GLY A 90 -26.02 -8.54 -7.97
CA GLY A 90 -26.23 -9.41 -6.83
C GLY A 90 -24.93 -9.48 -6.03
N ASN A 91 -25.03 -9.47 -4.69
CA ASN A 91 -23.84 -9.52 -3.83
C ASN A 91 -22.89 -10.69 -4.18
N ASP A 92 -23.39 -11.79 -4.76
CA ASP A 92 -22.58 -12.95 -5.18
C ASP A 92 -21.69 -12.70 -6.40
N ASP A 93 -22.04 -11.74 -7.25
CA ASP A 93 -21.33 -11.45 -8.50
C ASP A 93 -20.07 -10.61 -8.27
N VAL A 94 -20.05 -9.82 -7.19
CA VAL A 94 -18.94 -8.90 -6.87
C VAL A 94 -17.61 -9.62 -6.75
N LEU A 95 -17.55 -10.76 -6.06
CA LEU A 95 -16.30 -11.49 -5.85
C LEU A 95 -15.81 -12.19 -7.12
N ALA A 96 -16.73 -12.58 -8.01
CA ALA A 96 -16.35 -13.15 -9.29
C ALA A 96 -15.75 -12.09 -10.25
N LYS A 97 -16.12 -10.82 -10.05
CA LYS A 97 -15.65 -9.67 -10.83
C LYS A 97 -14.33 -9.05 -10.33
N LEU A 98 -13.78 -9.54 -9.23
CA LEU A 98 -12.51 -9.06 -8.68
C LEU A 98 -11.45 -10.15 -8.93
N PRO A 99 -10.63 -10.03 -9.99
CA PRO A 99 -9.79 -11.12 -10.48
C PRO A 99 -8.62 -11.45 -9.55
N ASP A 100 -8.12 -10.46 -8.82
CA ASP A 100 -6.91 -10.61 -8.03
C ASP A 100 -7.24 -10.82 -6.56
N GLN A 101 -6.75 -11.91 -6.01
CA GLN A 101 -6.72 -12.13 -4.56
C GLN A 101 -5.28 -11.92 -4.08
N THR A 102 -5.08 -11.03 -3.12
CA THR A 102 -3.73 -10.68 -2.67
C THR A 102 -3.66 -10.41 -1.17
N ILE A 103 -2.49 -10.69 -0.60
CA ILE A 103 -2.11 -10.29 0.74
C ILE A 103 -0.98 -9.27 0.59
N ARG A 104 -1.22 -8.04 1.03
CA ARG A 104 -0.24 -6.94 0.93
C ARG A 104 0.16 -6.50 2.31
N PHE A 105 1.46 -6.39 2.52
CA PHE A 105 2.03 -5.86 3.76
C PHE A 105 2.76 -4.56 3.47
N ALA A 106 2.43 -3.50 4.20
CA ALA A 106 3.04 -2.19 4.08
C ALA A 106 3.42 -1.68 5.47
N VAL A 107 4.56 -0.98 5.54
CA VAL A 107 5.04 -0.35 6.77
C VAL A 107 5.23 1.13 6.52
N ALA A 108 4.67 1.96 7.40
CA ALA A 108 4.92 3.38 7.46
C ALA A 108 5.66 3.75 8.74
N SER A 109 6.57 4.71 8.63
CA SER A 109 7.11 5.43 9.79
C SER A 109 6.33 6.73 9.98
N PHE A 110 6.05 7.07 11.23
CA PHE A 110 5.42 8.33 11.61
C PHE A 110 6.49 9.36 12.00
N ASP A 111 6.49 10.50 11.33
CA ASP A 111 7.29 11.64 11.72
C ASP A 111 6.54 12.44 12.78
N GLN A 112 7.00 12.37 14.03
CA GLN A 112 6.36 13.06 15.17
C GLN A 112 6.40 14.59 15.05
N THR A 113 7.35 15.14 14.30
CA THR A 113 7.49 16.59 14.12
C THR A 113 6.51 17.12 13.08
N LYS A 114 6.23 16.32 12.06
CA LYS A 114 5.34 16.69 10.95
C LYS A 114 3.93 16.15 11.13
N GLY A 115 3.73 15.08 11.90
CA GLY A 115 2.45 14.39 12.01
C GLY A 115 2.10 13.59 10.75
N SER A 116 3.10 13.15 9.99
CA SER A 116 2.90 12.53 8.67
C SER A 116 3.38 11.07 8.63
N LEU A 117 2.72 10.24 7.82
CA LEU A 117 3.04 8.81 7.64
C LEU A 117 3.73 8.59 6.30
N THR A 118 4.99 8.15 6.34
CA THR A 118 5.75 7.83 5.13
C THR A 118 5.87 6.32 4.97
N PHE A 119 5.32 5.76 3.90
CA PHE A 119 5.43 4.34 3.57
C PHE A 119 6.76 4.04 2.89
N GLY A 120 7.42 2.96 3.27
CA GLY A 120 8.71 2.61 2.66
C GLY A 120 9.29 1.30 3.17
N PRO A 121 10.47 0.90 2.67
CA PRO A 121 11.11 -0.37 3.00
C PRO A 121 11.74 -0.41 4.40
N ALA A 122 11.36 0.52 5.30
CA ALA A 122 11.91 0.58 6.64
C ALA A 122 11.51 -0.68 7.44
N THR A 123 12.41 -1.66 7.48
CA THR A 123 12.22 -2.90 8.24
C THR A 123 12.75 -2.81 9.67
N LEU A 124 13.56 -1.80 9.99
CA LEU A 124 14.19 -1.63 11.30
C LEU A 124 13.67 -0.40 12.03
N THR A 125 13.41 -0.57 13.32
CA THR A 125 12.94 0.53 14.18
C THR A 125 14.08 1.39 14.74
N ALA A 126 13.78 2.66 14.98
CA ALA A 126 14.53 3.52 15.89
C ALA A 126 13.77 3.66 17.20
N LYS A 127 14.51 3.72 18.32
CA LYS A 127 13.92 3.84 19.66
C LYS A 127 13.12 5.15 19.77
N GLY A 128 11.91 5.06 20.31
CA GLY A 128 10.99 6.19 20.50
C GLY A 128 10.15 6.53 19.27
N ASN A 129 10.48 5.99 18.09
CA ASN A 129 9.72 6.25 16.88
C ASN A 129 8.41 5.45 16.85
N GLN A 130 7.48 5.98 16.07
CA GLN A 130 6.17 5.38 15.84
C GLN A 130 6.10 4.84 14.42
N TYR A 131 5.42 3.70 14.27
CA TYR A 131 5.26 2.99 13.00
C TYR A 131 3.83 2.50 12.86
N ARG A 132 3.38 2.34 11.63
CA ARG A 132 2.12 1.69 11.29
C ARG A 132 2.40 0.55 10.33
N ALA A 133 2.13 -0.68 10.75
CA ALA A 133 2.20 -1.85 9.90
C ALA A 133 0.78 -2.23 9.47
N VAL A 134 0.56 -2.37 8.17
CA VAL A 134 -0.75 -2.68 7.59
C VAL A 134 -0.65 -3.97 6.80
N LEU A 135 -1.51 -4.94 7.13
CA LEU A 135 -1.72 -6.16 6.35
C LEU A 135 -3.12 -6.11 5.74
N ASP A 136 -3.17 -6.04 4.42
CA ASP A 136 -4.40 -6.10 3.65
C ASP A 136 -4.59 -7.48 3.06
N TYR A 137 -5.69 -8.11 3.42
CA TYR A 137 -6.23 -9.26 2.73
C TYR A 137 -7.37 -8.75 1.84
N ILE A 138 -7.11 -8.59 0.55
CA ILE A 138 -8.07 -7.98 -0.38
C ILE A 138 -8.27 -8.84 -1.62
N GLN A 139 -9.51 -8.86 -2.09
CA GLN A 139 -9.82 -9.22 -3.46
C GLN A 139 -10.09 -7.92 -4.22
N ALA A 140 -9.31 -7.66 -5.25
CA ALA A 140 -9.28 -6.38 -5.91
C ALA A 140 -9.09 -6.51 -7.42
N ASP A 141 -9.37 -5.41 -8.09
CA ASP A 141 -8.99 -5.11 -9.46
C ASP A 141 -8.12 -3.85 -9.45
N ALA A 142 -7.22 -3.72 -10.42
CA ALA A 142 -6.31 -2.58 -10.53
C ALA A 142 -6.79 -1.65 -11.66
N VAL A 143 -7.41 -0.53 -11.28
CA VAL A 143 -7.89 0.47 -12.24
C VAL A 143 -6.79 1.49 -12.51
N PRO A 144 -6.34 1.65 -13.77
CA PRO A 144 -5.37 2.69 -14.10
C PRO A 144 -6.06 4.06 -14.07
N VAL A 145 -5.59 4.94 -13.18
CA VAL A 145 -6.07 6.33 -13.10
C VAL A 145 -4.95 7.26 -13.52
N GLN A 146 -5.25 8.14 -14.48
CA GLN A 146 -4.30 9.13 -14.96
C GLN A 146 -4.43 10.41 -14.14
N PHE A 147 -3.31 10.87 -13.60
CA PHE A 147 -3.20 12.09 -12.81
C PHE A 147 -2.24 13.07 -13.48
N TRP A 148 -2.57 14.34 -13.40
CA TRP A 148 -1.67 15.47 -13.59
C TRP A 148 -1.18 15.93 -12.23
N ILE A 149 0.12 15.85 -12.00
CA ILE A 149 0.75 16.15 -10.71
C ILE A 149 1.71 17.33 -10.88
N LYS A 150 1.52 18.38 -10.09
CA LYS A 150 2.44 19.51 -9.99
C LYS A 150 2.96 19.62 -8.57
N ARG A 151 4.28 19.68 -8.44
CA ARG A 151 4.95 19.95 -7.16
C ARG A 151 4.89 21.46 -6.88
N LEU A 152 4.51 21.84 -5.66
CA LEU A 152 4.46 23.24 -5.24
C LEU A 152 5.68 23.56 -4.37
N THR A 153 6.55 24.46 -4.84
CA THR A 153 7.72 24.92 -4.10
C THR A 153 7.56 26.37 -3.69
N GLN A 154 8.15 26.77 -2.56
CA GLN A 154 7.95 28.12 -1.97
C GLN A 154 8.23 29.30 -2.93
N ALA A 155 9.05 29.11 -3.96
CA ALA A 155 9.34 30.14 -4.96
C ALA A 155 8.26 30.27 -6.05
N ASP A 156 7.37 29.28 -6.20
CA ASP A 156 6.30 29.30 -7.20
C ASP A 156 5.07 30.10 -6.72
N ASP A 157 5.02 30.44 -5.42
CA ASP A 157 3.82 30.97 -4.76
C ASP A 157 4.14 32.07 -3.73
N ALA A 158 5.02 33.00 -4.10
CA ALA A 158 5.40 34.15 -3.26
C ALA A 158 4.21 35.04 -2.84
N ALA A 159 3.04 34.85 -3.44
CA ALA A 159 1.81 35.59 -3.15
C ALA A 159 0.84 34.88 -2.19
N SER A 160 0.97 33.57 -1.94
CA SER A 160 0.07 32.84 -1.04
C SER A 160 0.75 32.61 0.32
N ALA A 161 0.58 33.58 1.22
CA ALA A 161 1.00 33.50 2.62
C ALA A 161 0.09 32.54 3.42
N ARG A 162 -0.03 31.28 3.00
CA ARG A 162 -0.69 30.25 3.80
C ARG A 162 0.33 29.68 4.79
N PRO A 163 -0.02 29.53 6.08
CA PRO A 163 0.87 28.89 7.05
C PRO A 163 1.13 27.44 6.60
N ILE A 164 2.39 27.15 6.25
CA ILE A 164 2.83 25.83 5.81
C ILE A 164 2.95 24.94 7.04
N ILE A 165 2.10 23.91 7.15
CA ILE A 165 2.12 22.98 8.29
C ILE A 165 3.19 21.90 8.10
N GLN A 166 3.61 21.59 6.87
CA GLN A 166 4.62 20.56 6.58
C GLN A 166 5.42 20.94 5.32
N ALA A 167 6.76 20.88 5.41
CA ALA A 167 7.63 21.02 4.26
C ALA A 167 8.61 19.83 4.13
N THR A 168 8.80 19.36 2.90
CA THR A 168 9.85 18.41 2.52
C THR A 168 10.89 19.17 1.71
N VAL A 169 12.16 19.07 2.08
CA VAL A 169 13.23 19.78 1.36
C VAL A 169 13.70 18.91 0.20
N THR A 170 13.70 19.46 -1.01
CA THR A 170 14.23 18.80 -2.20
C THR A 170 15.77 18.75 -2.18
N ALA A 171 16.37 17.96 -3.08
CA ALA A 171 17.83 17.86 -3.20
C ALA A 171 18.52 19.20 -3.53
N ASP A 172 17.79 20.13 -4.18
CA ASP A 172 18.20 21.50 -4.48
C ASP A 172 17.90 22.50 -3.35
N GLY A 173 17.47 22.02 -2.17
CA GLY A 173 17.27 22.85 -0.98
C GLY A 173 15.95 23.63 -0.94
N ARG A 174 15.04 23.41 -1.91
CA ARG A 174 13.74 24.08 -1.95
C ARG A 174 12.73 23.35 -1.06
N ALA A 175 11.98 24.10 -0.27
CA ALA A 175 10.87 23.56 0.50
C ALA A 175 9.67 23.27 -0.41
N VAL A 176 9.31 21.99 -0.52
CA VAL A 176 8.01 21.52 -1.05
C VAL A 176 7.00 21.66 0.07
N TYR A 177 5.95 22.43 -0.16
CA TYR A 177 4.89 22.64 0.83
C TYR A 177 3.57 21.96 0.43
N GLY A 178 3.50 21.40 -0.77
CA GLY A 178 2.33 20.67 -1.25
C GLY A 178 2.47 20.12 -2.65
N TYR A 179 1.41 19.45 -3.08
CA TYR A 179 1.22 18.98 -4.43
C TYR A 179 -0.16 19.39 -4.89
N ASP A 180 -0.27 19.83 -6.14
CA ASP A 180 -1.53 19.95 -6.83
C ASP A 180 -1.72 18.72 -7.72
N VAL A 181 -2.86 18.05 -7.54
CA VAL A 181 -3.16 16.78 -8.20
C VAL A 181 -4.55 16.88 -8.80
N VAL A 182 -4.64 16.63 -10.10
CA VAL A 182 -5.89 16.64 -10.84
C VAL A 182 -6.00 15.36 -11.63
N THR A 183 -7.17 14.73 -11.64
CA THR A 183 -7.43 13.58 -12.51
C THR A 183 -7.59 14.04 -13.96
N SER A 184 -7.08 13.25 -14.91
CA SER A 184 -7.27 13.55 -16.34
C SER A 184 -8.74 13.41 -16.71
N ILE A 185 -9.21 14.30 -17.59
CA ILE A 185 -10.57 14.25 -18.15
C ILE A 185 -10.84 12.97 -18.95
N ALA A 186 -9.83 12.14 -19.26
CA ALA A 186 -9.98 10.92 -20.05
C ALA A 186 -11.11 9.99 -19.58
N GLN A 187 -11.42 9.97 -18.29
CA GLN A 187 -12.49 9.13 -17.73
C GLN A 187 -13.90 9.76 -17.86
N SER A 188 -14.01 11.09 -17.92
CA SER A 188 -15.29 11.80 -18.06
C SER A 188 -15.66 12.06 -19.52
N VAL A 189 -14.66 12.30 -20.38
CA VAL A 189 -14.83 12.73 -21.77
C VAL A 189 -15.74 11.79 -22.58
N ASP A 190 -15.67 10.47 -22.37
CA ASP A 190 -16.55 9.55 -23.11
C ASP A 190 -18.04 9.73 -22.80
N GLY A 191 -18.36 10.03 -21.54
CA GLY A 191 -19.74 10.27 -21.12
C GLY A 191 -20.23 11.61 -21.63
N ASP A 192 -19.40 12.65 -21.48
CA ASP A 192 -19.74 14.01 -21.86
C ASP A 192 -19.89 14.15 -23.38
N LEU A 193 -18.97 13.59 -24.17
CA LEU A 193 -19.04 13.64 -25.64
C LEU A 193 -20.27 12.94 -26.21
N ARG A 194 -20.67 11.80 -25.64
CA ARG A 194 -21.90 11.11 -26.07
C ARG A 194 -23.15 11.91 -25.74
N ALA A 195 -23.13 12.67 -24.64
CA ALA A 195 -24.24 13.53 -24.24
C ALA A 195 -24.33 14.80 -25.10
N THR A 196 -23.20 15.41 -25.46
CA THR A 196 -23.17 16.65 -26.24
C THR A 196 -23.26 16.43 -27.75
N HIS A 197 -22.87 15.26 -28.25
CA HIS A 197 -22.93 14.90 -29.66
C HIS A 197 -23.78 13.64 -29.90
N PRO A 198 -25.09 13.68 -29.56
CA PRO A 198 -25.97 12.54 -29.77
C PRO A 198 -26.12 12.26 -31.28
N GLY A 199 -25.78 11.06 -31.71
CA GLY A 199 -25.90 10.62 -33.11
C GLY A 199 -24.63 10.68 -33.95
N GLU A 200 -23.53 11.21 -33.40
CA GLU A 200 -22.22 11.13 -34.05
C GLU A 200 -21.68 9.69 -34.10
N GLY A 201 -20.98 9.37 -35.18
CA GLY A 201 -20.35 8.06 -35.34
C GLY A 201 -19.20 7.85 -34.34
N ALA A 202 -18.90 6.59 -34.04
CA ALA A 202 -17.82 6.21 -33.12
C ALA A 202 -16.44 6.77 -33.53
N ASP A 203 -16.19 6.93 -34.84
CA ASP A 203 -14.95 7.52 -35.36
C ASP A 203 -14.87 9.02 -35.04
N THR A 204 -15.96 9.77 -35.24
CA THR A 204 -16.03 11.20 -34.89
C THR A 204 -15.80 11.40 -33.39
N LEU A 205 -16.47 10.63 -32.54
CA LEU A 205 -16.32 10.70 -31.09
C LEU A 205 -14.87 10.39 -30.65
N THR A 206 -14.22 9.43 -31.31
CA THR A 206 -12.82 9.09 -31.04
C THR A 206 -11.88 10.25 -31.39
N LYS A 207 -12.12 10.94 -32.51
CA LYS A 207 -11.33 12.11 -32.91
C LYS A 207 -11.51 13.28 -31.94
N LEU A 208 -12.75 13.60 -31.57
CA LEU A 208 -13.07 14.64 -30.59
C LEU A 208 -12.43 14.35 -29.23
N LYS A 209 -12.50 13.09 -28.77
CA LYS A 209 -11.81 12.65 -27.55
C LYS A 209 -10.30 12.87 -27.63
N ALA A 210 -9.68 12.46 -28.73
CA ALA A 210 -8.25 12.61 -28.91
C ALA A 210 -7.81 14.08 -28.95
N GLU A 211 -8.61 14.96 -29.53
CA GLU A 211 -8.37 16.40 -29.56
C GLU A 211 -8.47 17.03 -28.17
N ALA A 212 -9.55 16.75 -27.43
CA ALA A 212 -9.75 17.24 -26.07
C ALA A 212 -8.61 16.78 -25.12
N LEU A 213 -8.15 15.54 -25.26
CA LEU A 213 -7.03 15.02 -24.46
C LEU A 213 -5.69 15.67 -24.82
N ARG A 214 -5.46 16.01 -26.10
CA ARG A 214 -4.25 16.73 -26.52
C ARG A 214 -4.26 18.16 -25.98
N GLU A 215 -5.40 18.84 -26.02
CA GLU A 215 -5.55 20.18 -25.48
C GLU A 215 -5.29 20.18 -23.96
N GLU A 216 -5.90 19.25 -23.20
CA GLU A 216 -5.60 19.07 -21.78
C GLU A 216 -4.10 18.87 -21.56
N ALA A 217 -3.49 17.95 -22.30
CA ALA A 217 -2.08 17.62 -22.13
C ALA A 217 -1.16 18.82 -22.38
N MET A 218 -1.41 19.62 -23.42
CA MET A 218 -0.64 20.82 -23.70
C MET A 218 -0.79 21.85 -22.57
N LEU A 219 -2.03 22.19 -22.19
CA LEU A 219 -2.31 23.18 -21.15
C LEU A 219 -1.70 22.78 -19.80
N ARG A 220 -1.81 21.50 -19.42
CA ARG A 220 -1.26 20.99 -18.16
C ARG A 220 0.26 20.96 -18.18
N THR A 221 0.87 20.56 -19.29
CA THR A 221 2.33 20.54 -19.42
C THR A 221 2.90 21.96 -19.36
N GLU A 222 2.29 22.94 -20.04
CA GLU A 222 2.67 24.35 -19.96
C GLU A 222 2.53 24.92 -18.55
N ALA A 223 1.53 24.47 -17.80
CA ALA A 223 1.35 24.83 -16.39
C ALA A 223 2.31 24.11 -15.43
N GLY A 224 3.20 23.24 -15.93
CA GLY A 224 4.21 22.53 -15.15
C GLY A 224 3.72 21.26 -14.46
N TYR A 225 2.62 20.67 -14.92
CA TYR A 225 2.17 19.35 -14.44
C TYR A 225 2.89 18.24 -15.20
N GLN A 226 3.07 17.12 -14.51
CA GLN A 226 3.52 15.87 -15.09
C GLN A 226 2.37 14.86 -15.10
N GLN A 227 2.16 14.19 -16.23
CA GLN A 227 1.18 13.11 -16.33
C GLN A 227 1.76 11.81 -15.75
N VAL A 228 0.97 11.13 -14.93
CA VAL A 228 1.35 9.89 -14.26
C VAL A 228 0.15 8.96 -14.22
N THR A 229 0.34 7.70 -14.59
CA THR A 229 -0.68 6.66 -14.42
C THR A 229 -0.43 5.91 -13.12
N ILE A 230 -1.39 5.95 -12.21
CA ILE A 230 -1.33 5.29 -10.90
C ILE A 230 -2.37 4.17 -10.88
N PRO A 231 -1.95 2.91 -10.68
CA PRO A 231 -2.88 1.81 -10.42
C PRO A 231 -3.59 2.03 -9.08
N VAL A 232 -4.91 2.18 -9.12
CA VAL A 232 -5.78 2.30 -7.95
C VAL A 232 -6.48 0.97 -7.73
N TYR A 233 -6.32 0.38 -6.55
CA TYR A 233 -6.92 -0.89 -6.21
C TYR A 233 -8.36 -0.69 -5.77
N VAL A 234 -9.29 -1.27 -6.52
CA VAL A 234 -10.73 -1.28 -6.23
C VAL A 234 -11.11 -2.68 -5.79
N GLY A 235 -11.71 -2.83 -4.62
CA GLY A 235 -11.99 -4.17 -4.12
C GLY A 235 -12.74 -4.20 -2.80
N VAL A 236 -12.80 -5.41 -2.26
CA VAL A 236 -13.34 -5.70 -0.93
C VAL A 236 -12.37 -6.58 -0.15
N GLY A 237 -12.44 -6.53 1.18
CA GLY A 237 -11.56 -7.34 2.01
C GLY A 237 -11.49 -6.89 3.46
N LEU A 238 -10.35 -7.16 4.07
CA LEU A 238 -10.07 -6.91 5.48
C LEU A 238 -8.67 -6.31 5.61
N ARG A 239 -8.54 -5.37 6.54
CA ARG A 239 -7.29 -4.72 6.89
C ARG A 239 -6.98 -4.97 8.35
N LEU A 240 -5.74 -5.36 8.61
CA LEU A 240 -5.17 -5.38 9.95
C LEU A 240 -4.14 -4.25 10.04
N SER A 241 -4.31 -3.33 10.98
CA SER A 241 -3.35 -2.25 11.22
C SER A 241 -2.81 -2.35 12.64
N ALA A 242 -1.49 -2.42 12.76
CA ALA A 242 -0.76 -2.35 14.02
C ALA A 242 -0.12 -0.97 14.15
N ASP A 243 -0.53 -0.21 15.16
CA ASP A 243 0.10 1.05 15.55
C ASP A 243 1.16 0.76 16.61
N ILE A 244 2.41 1.02 16.28
CA ILE A 244 3.58 0.53 16.99
C ILE A 244 4.40 1.70 17.52
N VAL A 245 4.78 1.62 18.79
CA VAL A 245 5.79 2.46 19.43
C VAL A 245 7.02 1.58 19.73
N ALA A 246 8.16 1.94 19.14
CA ALA A 246 9.39 1.19 19.34
C ALA A 246 10.07 1.58 20.66
N LEU A 247 10.16 0.66 21.62
CA LEU A 247 10.82 0.91 22.91
C LEU A 247 12.34 0.71 22.83
N LYS A 248 12.80 -0.03 21.83
CA LYS A 248 14.22 -0.25 21.49
C LYS A 248 14.44 -0.06 19.99
N SER A 249 15.69 0.17 19.60
CA SER A 249 16.11 0.28 18.20
C SER A 249 16.52 -1.09 17.63
N GLY A 250 16.57 -1.18 16.30
CA GLY A 250 17.02 -2.37 15.57
C GLY A 250 16.03 -3.53 15.61
N ILE A 251 14.76 -3.27 15.93
CA ILE A 251 13.72 -4.30 15.93
C ILE A 251 13.22 -4.48 14.51
N SER A 252 13.07 -5.72 14.07
CA SER A 252 12.45 -6.01 12.78
C SER A 252 10.94 -5.88 12.85
N ILE A 253 10.37 -5.05 11.97
CA ILE A 253 8.92 -4.91 11.74
C ILE A 253 8.53 -5.39 10.35
N SER A 254 9.34 -6.29 9.77
CA SER A 254 9.15 -6.82 8.41
C SER A 254 7.91 -7.70 8.23
N GLY A 255 7.20 -8.04 9.31
CA GLY A 255 5.97 -8.82 9.28
C GLY A 255 5.33 -8.95 10.66
N LEU A 256 4.06 -9.35 10.68
CA LEU A 256 3.26 -9.42 11.91
C LEU A 256 3.81 -10.42 12.94
N SER A 257 4.30 -11.58 12.51
CA SER A 257 4.86 -12.57 13.45
C SER A 257 6.10 -12.04 14.16
N ALA A 258 6.98 -11.32 13.45
CA ALA A 258 8.11 -10.65 14.07
C ALA A 258 7.61 -9.60 15.07
N ILE A 259 6.69 -8.73 14.66
CA ILE A 259 6.09 -7.73 15.54
C ILE A 259 5.50 -8.35 16.83
N GLY A 260 4.84 -9.50 16.73
CA GLY A 260 4.26 -10.22 17.88
C GLY A 260 5.30 -10.70 18.89
N VAL A 261 6.34 -11.39 18.44
CA VAL A 261 7.46 -11.84 19.29
C VAL A 261 8.13 -10.65 19.99
N GLU A 262 8.25 -9.56 19.26
CA GLU A 262 8.91 -8.33 19.71
C GLU A 262 8.11 -7.54 20.74
N ALA A 263 6.78 -7.55 20.58
CA ALA A 263 5.86 -7.00 21.56
C ALA A 263 5.81 -7.86 22.83
N GLU A 264 5.81 -9.19 22.72
CA GLU A 264 5.86 -10.11 23.86
C GLU A 264 7.14 -9.93 24.69
N ALA A 265 8.27 -9.68 24.02
CA ALA A 265 9.54 -9.35 24.65
C ALA A 265 9.62 -7.92 25.23
N ASN A 266 8.51 -7.17 25.27
CA ASN A 266 8.42 -5.77 25.73
C ASN A 266 9.40 -4.84 25.01
N ARG A 267 9.68 -5.10 23.72
CA ARG A 267 10.54 -4.25 22.88
C ARG A 267 9.71 -3.33 21.99
N LEU A 268 8.46 -3.70 21.73
CA LEU A 268 7.43 -2.89 21.08
C LEU A 268 6.24 -2.72 22.03
N ASN A 269 5.52 -1.61 21.88
CA ASN A 269 4.19 -1.43 22.46
C ASN A 269 3.25 -0.93 21.36
N GLY A 270 1.95 -1.16 21.49
CA GLY A 270 1.03 -0.74 20.45
C GLY A 270 -0.38 -1.28 20.60
N THR A 271 -1.17 -0.97 19.58
CA THR A 271 -2.53 -1.47 19.42
C THR A 271 -2.65 -2.17 18.06
N LEU A 272 -3.63 -3.06 17.98
CA LEU A 272 -4.02 -3.73 16.74
C LEU A 272 -5.45 -3.32 16.43
N THR A 273 -5.76 -3.14 15.15
CA THR A 273 -7.11 -2.82 14.71
C THR A 273 -7.46 -3.66 13.48
N VAL A 274 -8.69 -4.15 13.43
CA VAL A 274 -9.22 -4.87 12.26
C VAL A 274 -10.32 -4.03 11.65
N GLN A 275 -10.26 -3.82 10.34
CA GLN A 275 -11.21 -3.01 9.59
C GLN A 275 -11.72 -3.83 8.40
N SER A 276 -13.04 -3.81 8.17
CA SER A 276 -13.60 -4.32 6.92
C SER A 276 -13.51 -3.26 5.82
N LEU A 277 -13.14 -3.69 4.62
CA LEU A 277 -12.99 -2.85 3.45
C LEU A 277 -14.09 -3.21 2.45
N GLY A 278 -15.12 -2.36 2.33
CA GLY A 278 -16.21 -2.62 1.37
C GLY A 278 -17.06 -3.85 1.70
N VAL A 279 -16.94 -4.42 2.90
CA VAL A 279 -17.77 -5.53 3.38
C VAL A 279 -18.48 -5.08 4.65
N SER A 280 -19.79 -5.31 4.71
CA SER A 280 -20.58 -5.13 5.92
C SER A 280 -21.57 -6.28 6.09
N GLY A 281 -22.06 -6.48 7.30
CA GLY A 281 -22.99 -7.55 7.58
C GLY A 281 -22.90 -8.07 9.01
N LYS A 282 -23.97 -8.70 9.49
CA LYS A 282 -24.03 -9.19 10.88
C LYS A 282 -22.92 -10.20 11.17
N ALA A 283 -22.71 -11.16 10.26
CA ALA A 283 -21.69 -12.20 10.41
C ALA A 283 -20.26 -11.64 10.46
N ILE A 284 -19.97 -10.60 9.67
CA ILE A 284 -18.67 -9.92 9.68
C ILE A 284 -18.50 -9.08 10.95
N ALA A 285 -19.52 -8.32 11.34
CA ALA A 285 -19.48 -7.49 12.54
C ALA A 285 -19.25 -8.31 13.82
N THR A 286 -19.81 -9.53 13.91
CA THR A 286 -19.60 -10.43 15.07
C THR A 286 -18.23 -11.11 15.07
N ALA A 287 -17.56 -11.18 13.92
CA ALA A 287 -16.27 -11.84 13.76
C ALA A 287 -15.07 -10.89 13.87
N LEU A 288 -15.29 -9.57 13.84
CA LEU A 288 -14.25 -8.58 14.04
C LEU A 288 -13.79 -8.63 15.51
N PRO A 289 -12.55 -9.07 15.79
CA PRO A 289 -12.05 -9.03 17.16
C PRO A 289 -11.91 -7.55 17.57
N LEU A 290 -12.01 -7.29 18.87
CA LEU A 290 -11.74 -5.98 19.47
C LEU A 290 -10.39 -6.02 20.20
N PRO A 291 -9.27 -6.25 19.51
CA PRO A 291 -7.97 -6.25 20.15
C PRO A 291 -7.65 -4.85 20.64
N ASN A 292 -7.15 -4.73 21.86
CA ASN A 292 -6.74 -3.46 22.46
C ASN A 292 -5.25 -3.40 22.81
N LYS A 293 -4.51 -4.48 22.53
CA LYS A 293 -3.07 -4.60 22.79
C LYS A 293 -2.38 -5.30 21.62
N LEU A 294 -1.14 -4.92 21.38
CA LEU A 294 -0.24 -5.62 20.46
C LEU A 294 0.55 -6.70 21.23
N ASP A 295 0.29 -7.97 20.91
CA ASP A 295 1.09 -9.13 21.32
C ASP A 295 0.90 -10.30 20.34
N GLN A 296 1.67 -11.37 20.51
CA GLN A 296 1.65 -12.52 19.61
C GLN A 296 0.25 -13.18 19.56
N THR A 297 -0.35 -13.43 20.72
CA THR A 297 -1.67 -14.06 20.83
C THR A 297 -2.75 -13.25 20.10
N THR A 298 -2.68 -11.93 20.23
CA THR A 298 -3.64 -11.02 19.59
C THR A 298 -3.49 -10.99 18.07
N ILE A 299 -2.25 -11.04 17.57
CA ILE A 299 -1.95 -11.15 16.14
C ILE A 299 -2.46 -12.48 15.58
N GLU A 300 -2.19 -13.60 16.26
CA GLU A 300 -2.66 -14.93 15.85
C GLU A 300 -4.19 -14.99 15.81
N SER A 301 -4.85 -14.45 16.84
CA SER A 301 -6.31 -14.35 16.90
C SER A 301 -6.89 -13.49 15.77
N ALA A 302 -6.23 -12.38 15.42
CA ALA A 302 -6.65 -11.53 14.32
C ALA A 302 -6.49 -12.21 12.96
N ILE A 303 -5.40 -12.95 12.74
CA ILE A 303 -5.19 -13.74 11.51
C ILE A 303 -6.25 -14.83 11.38
N LEU A 304 -6.57 -15.54 12.47
CA LEU A 304 -7.63 -16.54 12.48
C LEU A 304 -8.99 -15.91 12.15
N ALA A 305 -9.30 -14.75 12.73
CA ALA A 305 -10.53 -14.00 12.45
C ALA A 305 -10.61 -13.55 10.98
N ILE A 306 -9.49 -13.14 10.38
CA ILE A 306 -9.44 -12.85 8.93
C ILE A 306 -9.75 -14.11 8.11
N GLY A 307 -9.23 -15.27 8.50
CA GLY A 307 -9.53 -16.56 7.86
C GLY A 307 -11.02 -16.94 7.93
N THR A 308 -11.67 -16.74 9.07
CA THR A 308 -13.11 -17.02 9.23
C THR A 308 -13.96 -16.02 8.46
N MET A 309 -13.66 -14.72 8.55
CA MET A 309 -14.36 -13.68 7.80
C MET A 309 -14.20 -13.85 6.30
N ARG A 310 -13.05 -14.33 5.83
CA ARG A 310 -12.86 -14.72 4.42
C ARG A 310 -13.86 -15.80 4.04
N ALA A 311 -13.98 -16.87 4.82
CA ALA A 311 -14.93 -17.94 4.52
C ALA A 311 -16.38 -17.41 4.43
N THR A 312 -16.77 -16.52 5.34
CA THR A 312 -18.06 -15.82 5.30
C THR A 312 -18.20 -14.90 4.08
N LEU A 313 -17.11 -14.23 3.67
CA LEU A 313 -17.11 -13.41 2.46
C LEU A 313 -17.43 -14.26 1.23
N TYR A 314 -16.92 -15.50 1.13
CA TYR A 314 -17.17 -16.41 -0.01
C TYR A 314 -18.42 -17.28 0.12
N ALA A 315 -19.11 -17.29 1.26
CA ALA A 315 -20.35 -18.04 1.41
C ALA A 315 -21.40 -17.52 0.41
N SER A 316 -21.95 -18.42 -0.41
CA SER A 316 -22.95 -18.09 -1.43
C SER A 316 -24.30 -17.71 -0.80
N SER A 317 -25.07 -16.82 -1.45
CA SER A 317 -26.34 -16.23 -0.96
C SER A 317 -27.47 -17.18 -0.54
N GLY A 318 -27.29 -18.50 -0.64
CA GLY A 318 -28.30 -19.47 -0.21
C GLY A 318 -28.52 -19.52 1.31
N GLN A 319 -27.54 -19.10 2.12
CA GLN A 319 -27.60 -19.23 3.59
C GLN A 319 -27.15 -17.98 4.39
N ASP A 320 -26.47 -17.02 3.77
CA ASP A 320 -25.99 -15.80 4.43
C ASP A 320 -26.56 -14.53 3.78
N ALA A 321 -27.88 -14.34 3.89
CA ALA A 321 -28.62 -13.15 3.44
C ALA A 321 -28.25 -11.83 4.16
N GLY A 322 -27.10 -11.78 4.83
CA GLY A 322 -26.71 -10.71 5.75
C GLY A 322 -25.36 -10.06 5.45
N VAL A 323 -24.66 -10.42 4.37
CA VAL A 323 -23.37 -9.81 3.97
C VAL A 323 -23.57 -8.94 2.74
N ASN A 324 -23.26 -7.65 2.87
CA ASN A 324 -23.27 -6.67 1.80
C ASN A 324 -21.84 -6.42 1.32
N ARG A 325 -21.63 -6.51 0.01
CA ARG A 325 -20.32 -6.38 -0.64
C ARG A 325 -20.37 -5.17 -1.57
N GLN A 326 -19.67 -4.12 -1.22
CA GLN A 326 -19.58 -2.88 -2.00
C GLN A 326 -18.12 -2.55 -2.24
N PRO A 327 -17.58 -2.81 -3.45
CA PRO A 327 -16.22 -2.45 -3.82
C PRO A 327 -15.91 -0.97 -3.52
N ARG A 328 -14.72 -0.75 -2.99
CA ARG A 328 -14.19 0.57 -2.63
C ARG A 328 -12.75 0.68 -3.11
N ILE A 329 -12.25 1.90 -3.22
CA ILE A 329 -10.81 2.10 -3.37
C ILE A 329 -10.17 1.71 -2.04
N VAL A 330 -9.30 0.70 -2.05
CA VAL A 330 -8.65 0.15 -0.84
C VAL A 330 -7.17 0.54 -0.73
N GLY A 331 -6.55 0.92 -1.84
CA GLY A 331 -5.16 1.31 -1.87
C GLY A 331 -4.75 1.78 -3.25
N LEU A 332 -3.49 2.18 -3.39
CA LEU A 332 -2.89 2.50 -4.68
C LEU A 332 -1.45 2.01 -4.74
N TYR A 333 -0.93 1.92 -5.96
CA TYR A 333 0.49 1.73 -6.22
C TYR A 333 1.08 3.03 -6.74
N SER A 334 1.89 3.72 -5.92
CA SER A 334 2.43 5.03 -6.33
C SER A 334 3.78 4.86 -7.02
N PRO A 335 3.91 5.17 -8.33
CA PRO A 335 5.20 5.15 -9.01
C PRO A 335 6.04 6.40 -8.77
N VAL A 336 5.49 7.41 -8.08
CA VAL A 336 6.05 8.77 -7.96
C VAL A 336 6.45 9.16 -6.55
N GLY A 337 6.37 8.22 -5.61
CA GLY A 337 6.74 8.49 -4.22
C GLY A 337 5.67 8.13 -3.21
N SER A 338 6.10 8.07 -1.96
CA SER A 338 5.26 7.92 -0.78
C SER A 338 5.25 9.19 0.09
N ASP A 339 5.59 10.34 -0.51
CA ASP A 339 5.52 11.64 0.18
C ASP A 339 4.11 11.85 0.73
N PRO A 340 3.94 12.01 2.06
CA PRO A 340 2.63 12.14 2.67
C PRO A 340 1.79 13.27 2.06
N LEU A 341 2.41 14.39 1.67
CA LEU A 341 1.71 15.52 1.04
C LEU A 341 1.16 15.12 -0.34
N LEU A 342 1.91 14.34 -1.10
CA LEU A 342 1.48 13.84 -2.40
C LEU A 342 0.33 12.84 -2.25
N ILE A 343 0.46 11.88 -1.34
CA ILE A 343 -0.57 10.86 -1.11
C ILE A 343 -1.86 11.51 -0.62
N ASN A 344 -1.78 12.51 0.26
CA ASN A 344 -2.95 13.26 0.70
C ASN A 344 -3.61 14.03 -0.46
N ALA A 345 -2.82 14.61 -1.38
CA ALA A 345 -3.36 15.29 -2.56
C ALA A 345 -4.06 14.30 -3.52
N ILE A 346 -3.44 13.14 -3.78
CA ILE A 346 -4.05 12.06 -4.59
C ILE A 346 -5.34 11.55 -3.94
N TYR A 347 -5.30 11.25 -2.65
CA TYR A 347 -6.48 10.82 -1.88
C TYR A 347 -7.60 11.87 -1.95
N SER A 348 -7.26 13.15 -1.77
CA SER A 348 -8.22 14.25 -1.86
C SER A 348 -8.86 14.32 -3.25
N GLU A 349 -8.08 14.14 -4.31
CA GLU A 349 -8.59 14.14 -5.67
C GLU A 349 -9.48 12.94 -5.96
N LEU A 350 -9.07 11.73 -5.55
CA LEU A 350 -9.89 10.51 -5.66
C LEU A 350 -11.23 10.63 -4.90
N SER A 351 -11.26 11.40 -3.82
CA SER A 351 -12.49 11.64 -3.06
C SER A 351 -13.46 12.59 -3.79
N LYS A 352 -12.94 13.55 -4.56
CA LYS A 352 -13.70 14.51 -5.38
C LYS A 352 -14.17 13.86 -6.67
N GLN A 353 -13.25 13.24 -7.40
CA GLN A 353 -13.47 12.59 -8.67
C GLN A 353 -13.29 11.09 -8.49
N ARG A 354 -14.41 10.40 -8.29
CA ARG A 354 -14.43 8.95 -8.12
C ARG A 354 -14.08 8.30 -9.46
N PRO A 355 -13.02 7.48 -9.53
CA PRO A 355 -12.73 6.75 -10.75
C PRO A 355 -13.89 5.85 -11.14
N ARG A 356 -14.07 5.68 -12.44
CA ARG A 356 -15.00 4.67 -12.96
C ARG A 356 -14.35 3.30 -12.93
N TRP A 357 -15.02 2.34 -12.32
CA TRP A 357 -14.62 0.95 -12.38
C TRP A 357 -15.53 0.20 -13.36
N TYR A 358 -14.90 -0.38 -14.38
CA TYR A 358 -15.54 -1.26 -15.37
C TYR A 358 -15.33 -2.69 -14.93
N THR A 359 -16.41 -3.42 -14.74
CA THR A 359 -16.36 -4.80 -14.26
C THR A 359 -15.79 -5.70 -15.36
N PRO A 360 -14.76 -6.52 -15.06
CA PRO A 360 -14.16 -7.41 -16.04
C PRO A 360 -15.12 -8.54 -16.41
N CYS A 361 -14.90 -9.11 -17.61
CA CYS A 361 -15.70 -10.21 -18.11
C CYS A 361 -15.32 -11.52 -17.47
N ILE A 362 -16.29 -12.10 -16.76
CA ILE A 362 -16.24 -13.50 -16.35
C ILE A 362 -16.75 -14.30 -17.56
N ARG A 363 -15.87 -15.06 -18.22
CA ARG A 363 -16.25 -16.00 -19.28
C ARG A 363 -16.48 -17.39 -18.71
#